data_AF-A0A3B6TTB5-F1
#
_entry.id   AF-A0A3B6TTB5-F1
#
_cell.length_a   1.000
_cell.length_b   1.000
_cell.length_c   1.000
_cell.angle_alpha   90.00
_cell.angle_beta   90.00
_cell.angle_gamma   90.00
#
_symmetry.space_group_name_H-M   'P 1'
#
loop_
_entity.id
_entity.type
_entity.pdbx_description
1 polymer ?
#
loop_
_entity_poly.entity_id
_entity_poly.type
_entity_poly.pdbx_seq_one_letter_code
_entity_poly.pdbx_strand_id
1 'polypeptide(L)'
;MGRRIIPLKGKRRRPGLPHPPAPPPRLHLKGDIARTVGVIRLLLETPSGFGIFSFDGTYLKKDNEDIWSYFVDKLWLHNVIWLKEFIRFENKSTAINLETGVIHVDLINMLKKWCDSEEKLAVGRAEYKMIIERKMEITCLYDQNVEEVMWGLKNNMQFLVPQEKTKLTEKDCVPISKGLERFLIQYKIDMNPEMVNVHVAQQAGIIHRTDLALKKHSAFFKLVGESLKSISDIDSKDWCSIKLATAAVMICHPDKIPKYAKMVSPDEYSKIKKDASRYEDVIKEIDTWLVYRDVVFLSEKKSKTMMKFHCLIREASS
;
A
#
# COMPACT_ATOMS: atom_id res chain seq x y z
N MET A 1 50.35 58.56 -32.03
CA MET A 1 49.88 57.16 -32.14
C MET A 1 48.76 56.93 -31.14
N GLY A 2 47.50 56.91 -31.61
CA GLY A 2 46.31 56.81 -30.76
C GLY A 2 46.14 55.41 -30.17
N ARG A 3 46.00 55.31 -28.84
CA ARG A 3 45.60 54.07 -28.17
C ARG A 3 44.07 54.05 -28.06
N ARG A 4 43.45 53.09 -28.77
CA ARG A 4 42.01 52.79 -28.69
C ARG A 4 41.67 52.28 -27.29
N ILE A 5 40.66 52.89 -26.66
CA ILE A 5 40.02 52.42 -25.43
C ILE A 5 39.01 51.34 -25.84
N ILE A 6 39.18 50.11 -25.34
CA ILE A 6 38.22 49.01 -25.51
C ILE A 6 37.24 49.07 -24.32
N PRO A 7 35.91 49.15 -24.52
CA PRO A 7 34.98 49.12 -23.41
C PRO A 7 34.79 47.70 -22.87
N LEU A 8 34.93 47.54 -21.55
CA LEU A 8 34.65 46.32 -20.80
C LEU A 8 33.15 45.98 -20.90
N LYS A 9 32.83 44.82 -21.50
CA LYS A 9 31.47 44.26 -21.55
C LYS A 9 30.94 44.02 -20.12
N GLY A 10 29.77 44.58 -19.82
CA GLY A 10 29.08 44.38 -18.54
C GLY A 10 28.75 42.91 -18.26
N LYS A 11 28.99 42.48 -17.01
CA LYS A 11 28.58 41.16 -16.50
C LYS A 11 27.05 41.09 -16.48
N ARG A 12 26.45 40.26 -17.35
CA ARG A 12 25.03 39.89 -17.25
C ARG A 12 24.80 39.10 -15.96
N ARG A 13 23.90 39.57 -15.09
CA ARG A 13 23.42 38.82 -13.92
C ARG A 13 22.69 37.55 -14.40
N ARG A 14 23.03 36.39 -13.83
CA ARG A 14 22.27 35.14 -14.06
C ARG A 14 20.87 35.31 -13.47
N PRO A 15 19.79 34.90 -14.15
CA PRO A 15 18.46 34.84 -13.53
C PRO A 15 18.49 33.88 -12.34
N GLY A 16 17.97 34.32 -11.19
CA GLY A 16 17.79 33.46 -10.03
C GLY A 16 16.85 32.30 -10.37
N LEU A 17 17.13 31.12 -9.82
CA LEU A 17 16.23 29.96 -9.91
C LEU A 17 14.83 30.35 -9.39
N PRO A 18 13.75 29.95 -10.08
CA PRO A 18 12.41 30.19 -9.58
C PRO A 18 12.23 29.48 -8.23
N HIS A 19 11.57 30.18 -7.30
CA HIS A 19 11.19 29.59 -6.01
C HIS A 19 10.35 28.32 -6.23
N PRO A 20 10.53 27.28 -5.40
CA PRO A 20 9.69 26.10 -5.47
C PRO A 20 8.22 26.50 -5.26
N PRO A 21 7.28 25.87 -5.98
CA PRO A 21 5.86 26.18 -5.84
C PRO A 21 5.41 25.94 -4.39
N ALA A 22 4.54 26.83 -3.90
CA ALA A 22 3.96 26.69 -2.58
C ALA A 22 3.29 25.31 -2.43
N PRO A 23 3.41 24.66 -1.26
CA PRO A 23 2.74 23.39 -1.01
C PRO A 23 1.23 23.54 -1.21
N PRO A 24 0.54 22.50 -1.73
CA PRO A 24 -0.88 22.58 -1.99
C PRO A 24 -1.67 22.87 -0.71
N PRO A 25 -2.83 23.57 -0.81
CA PRO A 25 -3.67 23.86 0.35
C PRO A 25 -4.06 22.57 1.07
N ARG A 26 -3.96 22.58 2.40
CA ARG A 26 -4.44 21.47 3.23
C ARG A 26 -5.94 21.32 3.02
N LEU A 27 -6.36 20.19 2.46
CA LEU A 27 -7.75 19.75 2.50
C LEU A 27 -8.11 19.47 3.97
N HIS A 28 -8.69 20.45 4.63
CA HIS A 28 -9.41 20.23 5.88
C HIS A 28 -10.73 19.55 5.52
N LEU A 29 -10.79 18.22 5.64
CA LEU A 29 -12.07 17.52 5.68
C LEU A 29 -12.83 18.01 6.91
N LYS A 30 -13.87 18.82 6.69
CA LYS A 30 -14.89 19.17 7.68
C LYS A 30 -15.99 18.10 7.67
N GLY A 31 -16.39 17.65 8.85
CA GLY A 31 -17.75 17.16 9.13
C GLY A 31 -18.00 15.66 8.96
N ASP A 32 -18.22 15.00 10.10
CA ASP A 32 -19.09 13.82 10.35
C ASP A 32 -18.85 12.45 9.68
N ILE A 33 -17.98 12.33 8.68
CA ILE A 33 -17.68 11.01 8.07
C ILE A 33 -16.54 10.26 8.82
N ALA A 34 -15.85 10.92 9.76
CA ALA A 34 -14.72 10.36 10.51
C ALA A 34 -15.10 9.39 11.65
N ARG A 35 -16.38 9.19 11.96
CA ARG A 35 -16.80 8.81 13.32
C ARG A 35 -16.88 7.34 13.70
N THR A 36 -16.45 6.39 12.86
CA THR A 36 -16.47 4.96 13.27
C THR A 36 -15.19 4.16 12.97
N VAL A 37 -14.12 4.82 12.52
CA VAL A 37 -12.69 4.39 12.70
C VAL A 37 -11.71 5.55 12.80
N GLY A 38 -12.05 6.72 12.27
CA GLY A 38 -11.35 7.98 12.49
C GLY A 38 -9.89 8.06 12.05
N VAL A 39 -9.37 9.29 12.11
CA VAL A 39 -7.94 9.55 12.09
C VAL A 39 -7.41 9.14 13.46
N ILE A 40 -6.41 8.26 13.52
CA ILE A 40 -5.75 7.85 14.77
C ILE A 40 -4.38 8.52 14.91
N ARG A 41 -3.74 8.36 16.08
CA ARG A 41 -2.33 8.75 16.27
C ARG A 41 -1.42 7.54 16.21
N LEU A 42 -0.25 7.71 15.59
CA LEU A 42 0.82 6.71 15.59
C LEU A 42 2.05 7.31 16.27
N LEU A 43 2.64 6.59 17.22
CA LEU A 43 3.94 6.92 17.80
C LEU A 43 5.03 6.01 17.22
N LEU A 44 5.92 6.59 16.42
CA LEU A 44 7.06 5.92 15.82
C LEU A 44 8.34 6.23 16.59
N GLU A 45 9.00 5.20 17.08
CA GLU A 45 10.41 5.29 17.51
C GLU A 45 11.31 5.31 16.26
N THR A 46 12.19 6.30 16.18
CA THR A 46 13.22 6.46 15.14
C THR A 46 14.62 6.28 15.74
N PRO A 47 15.70 6.19 14.93
CA PRO A 47 17.05 6.08 15.45
C PRO A 47 17.46 7.22 16.39
N SER A 48 17.03 8.46 16.11
CA SER A 48 17.39 9.64 16.92
C SER A 48 16.27 10.17 17.83
N GLY A 49 15.08 9.55 17.83
CA GLY A 49 14.00 10.01 18.70
C GLY A 49 12.62 9.44 18.38
N PHE A 50 11.59 10.28 18.45
CA PHE A 50 10.19 9.88 18.31
C PHE A 50 9.41 10.83 17.42
N GLY A 51 8.62 10.26 16.50
CA GLY A 51 7.68 10.99 15.65
C GLY A 51 6.25 10.61 15.97
N ILE A 52 5.36 11.61 16.06
CA ILE A 52 3.92 11.39 16.16
C ILE A 52 3.23 11.77 14.85
N PHE A 53 2.36 10.89 14.38
CA PHE A 53 1.67 11.02 13.10
C PHE A 53 0.15 10.98 13.29
N SER A 54 -0.57 11.67 12.41
CA SER A 54 -1.96 11.31 12.12
C SER A 54 -1.99 10.24 11.04
N PHE A 55 -2.90 9.28 11.18
CA PHE A 55 -3.06 8.18 10.23
C PHE A 55 -4.53 7.85 10.00
N ASP A 56 -4.90 7.49 8.78
CA ASP A 56 -6.23 6.96 8.46
C ASP A 56 -6.42 5.57 9.10
N GLY A 57 -7.17 5.51 10.20
CA GLY A 57 -7.39 4.28 10.97
C GLY A 57 -8.16 3.20 10.21
N THR A 58 -8.78 3.52 9.07
CA THR A 58 -9.52 2.52 8.26
C THR A 58 -8.61 1.42 7.70
N TYR A 59 -7.30 1.67 7.58
CA TYR A 59 -6.32 0.67 7.16
C TYR A 59 -6.06 -0.40 8.22
N LEU A 60 -6.29 -0.10 9.50
CA LEU A 60 -6.20 -1.11 10.56
C LEU A 60 -7.37 -2.10 10.56
N LYS A 61 -8.39 -1.89 9.72
CA LYS A 61 -9.48 -2.86 9.49
C LYS A 61 -9.20 -3.83 8.35
N LYS A 62 -8.07 -3.68 7.65
CA LYS A 62 -7.66 -4.62 6.61
C LYS A 62 -7.09 -5.87 7.27
N ASP A 63 -7.05 -6.96 6.50
CA ASP A 63 -6.32 -8.15 6.92
C ASP A 63 -4.85 -7.80 7.11
N ASN A 64 -4.25 -8.28 8.20
CA ASN A 64 -2.84 -8.06 8.53
C ASN A 64 -1.91 -8.36 7.33
N GLU A 65 -2.23 -9.40 6.57
CA GLU A 65 -1.51 -9.84 5.37
C GLU A 65 -1.49 -8.82 4.23
N ASP A 66 -2.39 -7.83 4.24
CA ASP A 66 -2.55 -6.87 3.14
C ASP A 66 -1.97 -5.49 3.45
N ILE A 67 -1.83 -5.15 4.74
CA ILE A 67 -1.50 -3.79 5.20
C ILE A 67 -0.17 -3.29 4.62
N TRP A 68 0.88 -4.11 4.65
CA TRP A 68 2.21 -3.75 4.16
C TRP A 68 2.21 -3.22 2.72
N SER A 69 1.34 -3.76 1.86
CA SER A 69 1.29 -3.45 0.43
C SER A 69 0.86 -2.01 0.15
N TYR A 70 0.26 -1.35 1.14
CA TYR A 70 -0.13 0.05 1.09
C TYR A 70 1.01 1.01 1.46
N PHE A 71 2.05 0.52 2.14
CA PHE A 71 3.21 1.31 2.55
C PHE A 71 4.38 1.26 1.57
N VAL A 72 4.27 0.52 0.48
CA VAL A 72 5.34 0.48 -0.53
C VAL A 72 5.23 1.61 -1.57
N ASP A 73 4.08 2.27 -1.67
CA ASP A 73 3.82 3.35 -2.64
C ASP A 73 3.90 4.74 -1.98
N LYS A 74 5.00 5.44 -2.22
CA LYS A 74 5.28 6.77 -1.61
C LYS A 74 4.22 7.82 -1.95
N LEU A 75 3.67 7.80 -3.16
CA LEU A 75 2.64 8.76 -3.56
C LEU A 75 1.37 8.58 -2.74
N TRP A 76 1.09 7.34 -2.38
CA TRP A 76 -0.11 6.99 -1.64
C TRP A 76 0.02 7.29 -0.14
N LEU A 77 1.22 7.13 0.42
CA LEU A 77 1.52 7.45 1.83
C LEU A 77 1.10 8.87 2.21
N HIS A 78 1.39 9.88 1.38
CA HIS A 78 1.03 11.28 1.69
C HIS A 78 -0.47 11.53 1.89
N ASN A 79 -1.33 10.63 1.38
CA ASN A 79 -2.77 10.76 1.51
C ASN A 79 -3.32 10.07 2.76
N VAL A 80 -2.52 9.27 3.44
CA VAL A 80 -2.97 8.42 4.56
C VAL A 80 -2.20 8.66 5.85
N ILE A 81 -1.00 9.26 5.78
CA ILE A 81 -0.16 9.53 6.93
C ILE A 81 0.46 10.93 6.90
N TRP A 82 0.46 11.60 8.06
CA TRP A 82 0.98 12.96 8.21
C TRP A 82 1.79 13.12 9.50
N LEU A 83 3.07 13.46 9.38
CA LEU A 83 3.90 13.83 10.54
C LEU A 83 3.33 15.09 11.20
N LYS A 84 3.12 15.04 12.51
CA LYS A 84 2.69 16.18 13.32
C LYS A 84 3.84 16.82 14.05
N GLU A 85 4.66 16.01 14.71
CA GLU A 85 5.81 16.47 15.47
C GLU A 85 6.87 15.38 15.54
N PHE A 86 8.13 15.80 15.56
CA PHE A 86 9.29 14.94 15.72
C PHE A 86 10.20 15.55 16.78
N ILE A 87 10.53 14.76 17.80
CA ILE A 87 11.44 15.15 18.88
C ILE A 87 12.65 14.23 18.89
N ARG A 88 13.84 14.81 19.12
CA ARG A 88 15.10 14.07 19.20
C ARG A 88 15.52 13.88 20.64
N PHE A 89 16.22 12.78 20.89
CA PHE A 89 16.82 12.47 22.17
C PHE A 89 18.29 12.08 21.95
N GLU A 90 19.19 12.62 22.77
CA GLU A 90 20.59 12.18 22.78
C GLU A 90 20.69 10.70 23.12
N ASN A 91 19.86 10.24 24.07
CA ASN A 91 19.69 8.84 24.41
C ASN A 91 18.20 8.46 24.33
N LYS A 92 17.79 7.80 23.25
CA LYS A 92 16.38 7.39 23.05
C LYS A 92 15.80 6.50 24.15
N SER A 93 16.64 5.76 24.90
CA SER A 93 16.18 4.93 26.02
C SER A 93 15.65 5.73 27.21
N THR A 94 15.98 7.03 27.29
CA THR A 94 15.44 7.92 28.34
C THR A 94 14.06 8.48 28.00
N ALA A 95 13.64 8.41 26.72
CA ALA A 95 12.34 8.91 26.28
C ALA A 95 11.18 8.10 26.87
N ILE A 96 11.28 6.77 26.81
CA ILE A 96 10.42 5.81 27.52
C ILE A 96 11.33 4.78 28.15
N ASN A 97 11.57 4.90 29.46
CA ASN A 97 12.40 3.96 30.19
C ASN A 97 11.60 2.68 30.51
N LEU A 98 12.02 1.56 29.92
CA LEU A 98 11.31 0.28 30.05
C LEU A 98 11.41 -0.34 31.45
N GLU A 99 12.45 -0.03 32.21
CA GLU A 99 12.69 -0.58 33.55
C GLU A 99 11.89 0.20 34.62
N THR A 100 11.96 1.52 34.56
CA THR A 100 11.32 2.40 35.56
C THR A 100 9.90 2.82 35.17
N GLY A 101 9.53 2.68 33.89
CA GLY A 101 8.27 3.18 33.34
C GLY A 101 8.16 4.70 33.33
N VAL A 102 9.27 5.43 33.46
CA VAL A 102 9.29 6.90 33.37
C VAL A 102 9.26 7.33 31.91
N ILE A 103 8.41 8.33 31.61
CA ILE A 103 8.31 8.96 30.29
C ILE A 103 8.94 10.35 30.39
N HIS A 104 9.83 10.68 29.45
CA HIS A 104 10.47 12.00 29.42
C HIS A 104 9.45 13.13 29.24
N VAL A 105 9.69 14.27 29.88
CA VAL A 105 8.75 15.41 29.90
C VAL A 105 8.39 15.92 28.49
N ASP A 106 9.36 15.98 27.58
CA ASP A 106 9.13 16.40 26.20
C ASP A 106 8.21 15.43 25.43
N LEU A 107 8.36 14.13 25.68
CA LEU A 107 7.47 13.13 25.08
C LEU A 107 6.06 13.22 25.67
N ILE A 108 5.93 13.42 26.99
CA ILE A 108 4.64 13.69 27.64
C ILE A 108 3.96 14.91 27.01
N ASN A 109 4.70 16.00 26.82
CA ASN A 109 4.18 17.23 26.23
C ASN A 109 3.73 17.01 24.78
N MET A 110 4.52 16.29 23.98
CA MET A 110 4.15 15.93 22.61
C MET A 110 2.88 15.06 22.58
N LEU A 111 2.78 14.06 23.45
CA LEU A 111 1.61 13.18 23.51
C LEU A 111 0.35 13.93 23.95
N LYS A 112 0.43 14.76 24.99
CA LYS A 112 -0.69 15.62 25.44
C LYS A 112 -1.16 16.61 24.38
N LYS A 113 -0.24 17.11 23.55
CA LYS A 113 -0.56 18.07 22.49
C LYS A 113 -1.31 17.45 21.32
N TRP A 114 -1.03 16.18 21.00
CA TRP A 114 -1.50 15.56 19.76
C TRP A 114 -2.49 14.41 19.95
N CYS A 115 -2.58 13.82 21.14
CA CYS A 115 -3.54 12.76 21.45
C CYS A 115 -4.73 13.36 22.18
N ASP A 116 -5.93 13.10 21.67
CA ASP A 116 -7.18 13.35 22.39
C ASP A 116 -7.54 12.10 23.21
N SER A 117 -8.25 12.30 24.31
CA SER A 117 -8.76 11.24 25.20
C SER A 117 -9.67 10.22 24.49
N GLU A 118 -10.37 10.64 23.43
CA GLU A 118 -11.25 9.78 22.64
C GLU A 118 -10.52 9.04 21.48
N GLU A 119 -9.32 9.49 21.10
CA GLU A 119 -8.55 8.88 20.01
C GLU A 119 -7.58 7.81 20.54
N LYS A 120 -7.46 6.68 19.83
CA LYS A 120 -6.45 5.65 20.17
C LYS A 120 -5.07 6.05 19.65
N LEU A 121 -4.05 5.83 20.47
CA LEU A 121 -2.64 5.94 20.09
C LEU A 121 -2.08 4.56 19.74
N ALA A 122 -1.77 4.31 18.47
CA ALA A 122 -1.05 3.10 18.10
C ALA A 122 0.45 3.27 18.36
N VAL A 123 1.06 2.26 18.97
CA VAL A 123 2.48 2.26 19.37
C VAL A 123 3.20 1.04 18.79
N GLY A 124 4.50 1.15 18.55
CA GLY A 124 5.29 0.07 17.94
C GLY A 124 5.77 -1.02 18.89
N ARG A 125 5.45 -0.95 20.19
CA ARG A 125 5.86 -1.93 21.21
C ARG A 125 4.77 -2.14 22.27
N ALA A 126 4.60 -3.36 22.73
CA ALA A 126 3.63 -3.68 23.79
C ALA A 126 3.97 -2.99 25.12
N GLU A 127 5.26 -2.86 25.43
CA GLU A 127 5.76 -2.18 26.62
C GLU A 127 5.44 -0.68 26.60
N TYR A 128 5.51 -0.04 25.42
CA TYR A 128 5.12 1.36 25.26
C TYR A 128 3.63 1.54 25.54
N LYS A 129 2.79 0.64 25.03
CA LYS A 129 1.34 0.65 25.32
C LYS A 129 1.11 0.60 26.82
N MET A 130 1.70 -0.39 27.49
CA MET A 130 1.53 -0.59 28.93
C MET A 130 1.99 0.62 29.76
N ILE A 131 3.16 1.18 29.44
CA ILE A 131 3.72 2.31 30.17
C ILE A 131 2.89 3.58 29.94
N ILE A 132 2.54 3.87 28.69
CA ILE A 132 1.77 5.07 28.34
C ILE A 132 0.37 4.99 28.97
N GLU A 133 -0.36 3.88 28.84
CA GLU A 133 -1.69 3.72 29.45
C GLU A 133 -1.66 3.81 30.98
N ARG A 134 -0.58 3.35 31.63
CA ARG A 134 -0.44 3.43 33.09
C ARG A 134 -0.13 4.84 33.58
N LYS A 135 0.68 5.59 32.82
CA LYS A 135 1.22 6.90 33.24
C LYS A 135 0.42 8.07 32.68
N MET A 136 -0.37 7.83 31.65
CA MET A 136 -1.15 8.82 30.93
C MET A 136 -2.54 8.27 30.68
N GLU A 137 -3.55 9.13 30.72
CA GLU A 137 -4.94 8.78 30.39
C GLU A 137 -5.15 8.68 28.85
N ILE A 138 -4.25 7.97 28.17
CA ILE A 138 -4.25 7.78 26.71
C ILE A 138 -4.44 6.31 26.41
N THR A 139 -5.54 5.97 25.74
CA THR A 139 -5.81 4.59 25.30
C THR A 139 -4.88 4.23 24.14
N CYS A 140 -4.17 3.11 24.25
CA CYS A 140 -3.21 2.68 23.26
C CYS A 140 -3.62 1.40 22.51
N LEU A 141 -3.16 1.29 21.27
CA LEU A 141 -3.32 0.11 20.43
C LEU A 141 -1.96 -0.52 20.11
N TYR A 142 -1.87 -1.82 20.30
CA TYR A 142 -0.75 -2.65 19.87
C TYR A 142 -1.32 -4.01 19.46
N ASP A 143 -1.21 -4.34 18.18
CA ASP A 143 -1.64 -5.60 17.59
C ASP A 143 -0.85 -5.86 16.30
N GLN A 144 -1.12 -6.98 15.63
CA GLN A 144 -0.44 -7.36 14.39
C GLN A 144 -0.67 -6.36 13.25
N ASN A 145 -1.82 -5.68 13.21
CA ASN A 145 -2.10 -4.68 12.18
C ASN A 145 -1.24 -3.43 12.41
N VAL A 146 -1.07 -3.02 13.67
CA VAL A 146 -0.15 -1.93 14.05
C VAL A 146 1.29 -2.30 13.75
N GLU A 147 1.73 -3.55 13.98
CA GLU A 147 3.08 -3.99 13.62
C GLU A 147 3.38 -3.79 12.12
N GLU A 148 2.43 -4.16 11.25
CA GLU A 148 2.56 -3.97 9.79
C GLU A 148 2.58 -2.50 9.38
N VAL A 149 1.78 -1.65 10.04
CA VAL A 149 1.83 -0.19 9.85
C VAL A 149 3.19 0.35 10.27
N MET A 150 3.69 -0.02 11.45
CA MET A 150 4.97 0.46 11.99
C MET A 150 6.16 0.01 11.12
N TRP A 151 6.11 -1.20 10.56
CA TRP A 151 7.04 -1.66 9.54
C TRP A 151 7.03 -0.72 8.33
N GLY A 152 5.85 -0.39 7.82
CA GLY A 152 5.67 0.52 6.71
C GLY A 152 6.20 1.93 6.97
N LEU A 153 5.97 2.47 8.17
CA LEU A 153 6.51 3.77 8.60
C LEU A 153 8.03 3.75 8.62
N LYS A 154 8.64 2.72 9.22
CA LYS A 154 10.11 2.60 9.31
C LYS A 154 10.76 2.53 7.93
N ASN A 155 10.19 1.75 7.01
CA ASN A 155 10.69 1.64 5.63
C ASN A 155 10.59 2.94 4.83
N ASN A 156 9.68 3.83 5.23
CA ASN A 156 9.52 5.14 4.60
C ASN A 156 10.00 6.28 5.50
N MET A 157 10.73 5.99 6.58
CA MET A 157 11.06 6.96 7.62
C MET A 157 11.81 8.18 7.07
N GLN A 158 12.79 7.97 6.19
CA GLN A 158 13.55 9.06 5.57
C GLN A 158 12.67 10.02 4.76
N PHE A 159 11.55 9.53 4.24
CA PHE A 159 10.58 10.31 3.50
C PHE A 159 9.52 10.95 4.42
N LEU A 160 9.07 10.20 5.43
CA LEU A 160 8.03 10.61 6.37
C LEU A 160 8.53 11.55 7.47
N VAL A 161 9.82 11.46 7.80
CA VAL A 161 10.52 12.29 8.81
C VAL A 161 11.79 12.87 8.17
N PRO A 162 11.68 13.90 7.30
CA PRO A 162 12.86 14.52 6.67
C PRO A 162 13.85 15.12 7.67
N GLN A 163 13.41 15.37 8.92
CA GLN A 163 14.27 15.80 10.01
C GLN A 163 15.14 14.67 10.56
N GLU A 164 14.82 13.40 10.35
CA GLU A 164 15.67 12.27 10.76
C GLU A 164 16.87 12.19 9.81
N LYS A 165 18.06 12.47 10.35
CA LYS A 165 19.31 12.48 9.57
C LYS A 165 20.16 11.23 9.82
N THR A 166 19.83 10.46 10.85
CA THR A 166 20.54 9.24 11.20
C THR A 166 20.08 8.13 10.25
N LYS A 167 21.05 7.48 9.60
CA LYS A 167 20.76 6.29 8.79
C LYS A 167 20.33 5.15 9.71
N LEU A 168 19.43 4.30 9.22
CA LEU A 168 19.09 3.06 9.91
C LEU A 168 20.37 2.22 10.06
N THR A 169 20.66 1.80 11.29
CA THR A 169 21.68 0.76 11.53
C THR A 169 21.07 -0.62 11.31
N GLU A 170 21.88 -1.68 11.24
CA GLU A 170 21.36 -3.07 11.18
C GLU A 170 20.41 -3.39 12.35
N LYS A 171 20.62 -2.79 13.52
CA LYS A 171 19.72 -2.92 14.68
C LYS A 171 18.41 -2.17 14.53
N ASP A 172 18.36 -1.17 13.66
CA ASP A 172 17.15 -0.41 13.34
C ASP A 172 16.44 -0.95 12.07
N CYS A 173 17.11 -1.82 11.29
CA CYS A 173 16.51 -2.52 10.16
C CYS A 173 15.37 -3.41 10.67
N VAL A 174 14.20 -3.25 10.06
CA VAL A 174 13.04 -4.07 10.40
C VAL A 174 13.15 -5.38 9.62
N PRO A 175 12.87 -6.54 10.25
CA PRO A 175 12.64 -7.78 9.52
C PRO A 175 11.62 -7.59 8.39
N ILE A 176 11.59 -8.51 7.43
CA ILE A 176 10.52 -8.56 6.42
C ILE A 176 9.15 -8.52 7.14
N SER A 177 8.21 -7.73 6.62
CA SER A 177 6.82 -7.72 7.10
C SER A 177 6.22 -9.12 6.99
N LYS A 178 5.33 -9.52 7.91
CA LYS A 178 4.70 -10.85 7.87
C LYS A 178 3.87 -11.01 6.60
N GLY A 179 3.22 -9.93 6.15
CA GLY A 179 2.47 -9.94 4.90
C GLY A 179 3.37 -10.08 3.66
N LEU A 180 4.51 -9.40 3.62
CA LEU A 180 5.49 -9.57 2.53
C LEU A 180 6.10 -10.98 2.54
N GLU A 181 6.42 -11.53 3.71
CA GLU A 181 6.90 -12.90 3.86
C GLU A 181 5.89 -13.92 3.30
N ARG A 182 4.61 -13.78 3.68
CA ARG A 182 3.51 -14.62 3.15
C ARG A 182 3.37 -14.50 1.64
N PHE A 183 3.49 -13.29 1.10
CA PHE A 183 3.51 -13.06 -0.34
C PHE A 183 4.64 -13.85 -1.02
N LEU A 184 5.86 -13.79 -0.49
CA LEU A 184 7.01 -14.51 -1.06
C LEU A 184 6.79 -16.03 -1.06
N ILE A 185 6.27 -16.56 0.05
CA ILE A 185 5.90 -17.99 0.18
C ILE A 185 4.83 -18.37 -0.84
N GLN A 186 3.77 -17.57 -0.97
CA GLN A 186 2.67 -17.82 -1.92
C GLN A 186 3.20 -17.92 -3.36
N TYR A 187 4.19 -17.11 -3.71
CA TYR A 187 4.81 -17.10 -5.03
C TYR A 187 6.00 -18.06 -5.18
N LYS A 188 6.32 -18.83 -4.13
CA LYS A 188 7.47 -19.75 -4.10
C LYS A 188 8.79 -19.05 -4.47
N ILE A 189 8.96 -17.84 -3.97
CA ILE A 189 10.16 -17.03 -4.17
C ILE A 189 11.07 -17.24 -2.98
N ASP A 190 12.20 -17.89 -3.23
CA ASP A 190 13.29 -18.01 -2.26
C ASP A 190 14.12 -16.72 -2.31
N MET A 191 14.15 -15.99 -1.20
CA MET A 191 14.81 -14.70 -1.12
C MET A 191 15.31 -14.44 0.30
N ASN A 192 16.58 -14.06 0.42
CA ASN A 192 17.16 -13.65 1.69
C ASN A 192 16.57 -12.30 2.14
N PRO A 193 16.31 -12.09 3.44
CA PRO A 193 15.81 -10.82 3.97
C PRO A 193 16.58 -9.57 3.53
N GLU A 194 17.90 -9.69 3.39
CA GLU A 194 18.81 -8.62 2.97
C GLU A 194 18.58 -8.14 1.54
N MET A 195 17.95 -8.97 0.69
CA MET A 195 17.64 -8.61 -0.70
C MET A 195 16.39 -7.71 -0.82
N VAL A 196 15.60 -7.57 0.26
CA VAL A 196 14.39 -6.73 0.25
C VAL A 196 14.77 -5.26 0.33
N ASN A 197 14.99 -4.66 -0.84
CA ASN A 197 15.10 -3.21 -0.99
C ASN A 197 13.75 -2.57 -1.35
N VAL A 198 13.72 -1.23 -1.36
CA VAL A 198 12.52 -0.43 -1.69
C VAL A 198 11.89 -0.82 -3.03
N HIS A 199 12.68 -1.13 -4.06
CA HIS A 199 12.16 -1.46 -5.40
C HIS A 199 11.54 -2.86 -5.42
N VAL A 200 12.18 -3.83 -4.75
CA VAL A 200 11.66 -5.20 -4.57
C VAL A 200 10.32 -5.15 -3.83
N ALA A 201 10.28 -4.48 -2.67
CA ALA A 201 9.05 -4.31 -1.90
C ALA A 201 7.95 -3.59 -2.71
N GLN A 202 8.30 -2.59 -3.51
CA GLN A 202 7.37 -1.88 -4.39
C GLN A 202 6.74 -2.80 -5.44
N GLN A 203 7.54 -3.58 -6.16
CA GLN A 203 6.98 -4.49 -7.17
C GLN A 203 6.11 -5.57 -6.51
N ALA A 204 6.57 -6.15 -5.40
CA ALA A 204 5.79 -7.12 -4.61
C ALA A 204 4.43 -6.54 -4.20
N GLY A 205 4.40 -5.33 -3.62
CA GLY A 205 3.14 -4.72 -3.20
C GLY A 205 2.23 -4.31 -4.36
N ILE A 206 2.76 -4.00 -5.54
CA ILE A 206 1.93 -3.80 -6.75
C ILE A 206 1.29 -5.11 -7.19
N ILE A 207 2.03 -6.22 -7.19
CA ILE A 207 1.51 -7.54 -7.53
C ILE A 207 0.42 -7.93 -6.51
N HIS A 208 0.71 -7.82 -5.22
CA HIS A 208 -0.22 -8.14 -4.14
C HIS A 208 -1.54 -7.35 -4.26
N ARG A 209 -1.47 -6.03 -4.41
CA ARG A 209 -2.68 -5.20 -4.59
C ARG A 209 -3.44 -5.53 -5.87
N THR A 210 -2.75 -5.99 -6.91
CA THR A 210 -3.40 -6.45 -8.15
C THR A 210 -4.16 -7.75 -7.90
N ASP A 211 -3.63 -8.65 -7.08
CA ASP A 211 -4.33 -9.87 -6.67
C ASP A 211 -5.55 -9.57 -5.81
N LEU A 212 -5.45 -8.65 -4.86
CA LEU A 212 -6.60 -8.18 -4.09
C LEU A 212 -7.67 -7.56 -4.99
N ALA A 213 -7.28 -6.79 -6.00
CA ALA A 213 -8.22 -6.22 -6.97
C ALA A 213 -8.91 -7.31 -7.81
N LEU A 214 -8.17 -8.32 -8.29
CA LEU A 214 -8.74 -9.45 -9.01
C LEU A 214 -9.68 -10.29 -8.12
N LYS A 215 -9.35 -10.48 -6.84
CA LYS A 215 -10.19 -11.21 -5.87
C LYS A 215 -11.58 -10.59 -5.67
N LYS A 216 -11.76 -9.28 -5.92
CA LYS A 216 -13.07 -8.62 -5.85
C LYS A 216 -14.08 -9.20 -6.84
N HIS A 217 -13.61 -9.79 -7.93
CA HIS A 217 -14.45 -10.43 -8.95
C HIS A 217 -14.74 -11.91 -8.66
N SER A 218 -14.26 -12.46 -7.53
CA SER A 218 -14.37 -13.89 -7.20
C SER A 218 -15.82 -14.39 -7.12
N ALA A 219 -16.72 -13.62 -6.49
CA ALA A 219 -18.13 -13.98 -6.41
C ALA A 219 -18.79 -14.05 -7.79
N PHE A 220 -18.49 -13.08 -8.66
CA PHE A 220 -18.94 -13.08 -10.04
C PHE A 220 -18.40 -14.29 -10.82
N PHE A 221 -17.12 -14.61 -10.67
CA PHE A 221 -16.53 -15.76 -11.33
C PHE A 221 -17.07 -17.10 -10.84
N LYS A 222 -17.41 -17.19 -9.56
CA LYS A 222 -18.10 -18.36 -9.00
C LYS A 222 -19.47 -18.53 -9.66
N LEU A 223 -20.26 -17.46 -9.75
CA LEU A 223 -21.55 -17.47 -10.44
C LEU A 223 -21.42 -17.90 -11.90
N VAL A 224 -20.47 -17.33 -12.64
CA VAL A 224 -20.21 -17.70 -14.05
C VAL A 224 -19.84 -19.18 -14.15
N GLY A 225 -18.95 -19.67 -13.28
CA GLY A 225 -18.50 -21.07 -13.31
C GLY A 225 -19.62 -22.06 -12.99
N GLU A 226 -20.46 -21.77 -11.99
CA GLU A 226 -21.64 -22.56 -11.63
C GLU A 226 -22.68 -22.56 -12.76
N SER A 227 -22.88 -21.42 -13.41
CA SER A 227 -23.77 -21.28 -14.56
C SER A 227 -23.28 -22.11 -15.76
N LEU A 228 -21.99 -22.00 -16.09
CA LEU A 228 -21.36 -22.79 -17.16
C LEU A 228 -21.52 -24.30 -16.94
N LYS A 229 -21.37 -24.75 -15.69
CA LYS A 229 -21.51 -26.17 -15.34
C LYS A 229 -22.96 -26.64 -15.41
N SER A 230 -23.90 -25.88 -14.83
CA SER A 230 -25.31 -26.27 -14.74
C SER A 230 -26.07 -26.15 -16.07
N ILE A 231 -25.72 -25.16 -16.89
CA ILE A 231 -26.45 -24.86 -18.13
C ILE A 231 -25.82 -25.61 -19.31
N SER A 232 -24.50 -25.50 -19.49
CA SER A 232 -23.80 -26.00 -20.68
C SER A 232 -22.87 -27.20 -20.42
N ASP A 233 -22.87 -27.74 -19.21
CA ASP A 233 -21.99 -28.84 -18.79
C ASP A 233 -20.51 -28.58 -19.15
N ILE A 234 -20.04 -27.37 -18.83
CA ILE A 234 -18.65 -26.95 -18.97
C ILE A 234 -18.01 -26.95 -17.58
N ASP A 235 -16.96 -27.75 -17.39
CA ASP A 235 -16.14 -27.68 -16.19
C ASP A 235 -15.14 -26.52 -16.31
N SER A 236 -15.29 -25.54 -15.42
CA SER A 236 -14.51 -24.31 -15.40
C SER A 236 -13.66 -24.14 -14.14
N LYS A 237 -13.53 -25.19 -13.32
CA LYS A 237 -12.78 -25.14 -12.05
C LYS A 237 -11.32 -24.70 -12.22
N ASP A 238 -10.68 -25.13 -13.31
CA ASP A 238 -9.29 -24.81 -13.61
C ASP A 238 -9.12 -23.55 -14.48
N TRP A 239 -10.21 -22.82 -14.75
CA TRP A 239 -10.14 -21.64 -15.60
C TRP A 239 -9.59 -20.44 -14.85
N CYS A 240 -8.70 -19.69 -15.51
CA CYS A 240 -8.24 -18.42 -14.98
C CYS A 240 -9.30 -17.32 -15.11
N SER A 241 -9.15 -16.25 -14.33
CA SER A 241 -10.06 -15.09 -14.34
C SER A 241 -10.29 -14.49 -15.72
N ILE A 242 -9.26 -14.43 -16.58
CA ILE A 242 -9.41 -13.92 -17.96
C ILE A 242 -10.35 -14.83 -18.77
N LYS A 243 -10.20 -16.15 -18.67
CA LYS A 243 -11.03 -17.09 -19.43
C LYS A 243 -12.49 -17.04 -18.94
N LEU A 244 -12.71 -16.97 -17.62
CA LEU A 244 -14.04 -16.80 -17.04
C LEU A 244 -14.70 -15.48 -17.47
N ALA A 245 -13.98 -14.37 -17.40
CA ALA A 245 -14.48 -13.07 -17.87
C ALA A 245 -14.77 -13.06 -19.38
N THR A 246 -13.94 -13.73 -20.18
CA THR A 246 -14.12 -13.89 -21.63
C THR A 246 -15.42 -14.64 -21.93
N ALA A 247 -15.65 -15.76 -21.25
CA ALA A 247 -16.88 -16.54 -21.41
C ALA A 247 -18.12 -15.75 -20.97
N ALA A 248 -18.04 -15.00 -19.87
CA ALA A 248 -19.14 -14.14 -19.43
C ALA A 248 -19.51 -13.08 -20.47
N VAL A 249 -18.53 -12.48 -21.14
CA VAL A 249 -18.78 -11.55 -22.26
C VAL A 249 -19.39 -12.29 -23.45
N MET A 250 -18.91 -13.48 -23.80
CA MET A 250 -19.49 -14.27 -24.91
C MET A 250 -20.95 -14.66 -24.65
N ILE A 251 -21.32 -14.88 -23.38
CA ILE A 251 -22.70 -15.13 -22.95
C ILE A 251 -23.56 -13.86 -23.11
N CYS A 252 -23.12 -12.73 -22.55
CA CYS A 252 -23.95 -11.52 -22.45
C CYS A 252 -23.90 -10.61 -23.69
N HIS A 253 -22.84 -10.74 -24.49
CA HIS A 253 -22.54 -9.91 -25.66
C HIS A 253 -22.00 -10.79 -26.81
N PRO A 254 -22.83 -11.67 -27.40
CA PRO A 254 -22.39 -12.61 -28.44
C PRO A 254 -21.90 -11.92 -29.73
N ASP A 255 -22.24 -10.65 -29.91
CA ASP A 255 -21.80 -9.75 -30.98
C ASP A 255 -20.38 -9.21 -30.76
N LYS A 256 -19.88 -9.23 -29.53
CA LYS A 256 -18.53 -8.76 -29.20
C LYS A 256 -17.52 -9.91 -29.26
N ILE A 257 -16.33 -9.61 -29.77
CA ILE A 257 -15.21 -10.54 -29.80
C ILE A 257 -14.14 -10.04 -28.81
N PRO A 258 -14.03 -10.64 -27.61
CA PRO A 258 -13.02 -10.25 -26.64
C PRO A 258 -11.59 -10.52 -27.18
N LYS A 259 -10.63 -9.67 -26.81
CA LYS A 259 -9.18 -9.87 -27.10
C LYS A 259 -8.69 -11.29 -26.79
N TYR A 260 -9.17 -11.89 -25.71
CA TYR A 260 -8.78 -13.24 -25.27
C TYR A 260 -9.79 -14.33 -25.66
N ALA A 261 -10.65 -14.09 -26.66
CA ALA A 261 -11.66 -15.05 -27.14
C ALA A 261 -11.10 -16.46 -27.38
N LYS A 262 -9.88 -16.55 -27.94
CA LYS A 262 -9.18 -17.83 -28.21
C LYS A 262 -8.89 -18.68 -26.97
N MET A 263 -9.04 -18.15 -25.76
CA MET A 263 -8.88 -18.94 -24.52
C MET A 263 -10.06 -19.87 -24.29
N VAL A 264 -11.23 -19.55 -24.85
CA VAL A 264 -12.41 -20.43 -24.89
C VAL A 264 -12.30 -21.29 -26.14
N SER A 265 -12.36 -22.62 -25.99
CA SER A 265 -12.22 -23.54 -27.11
C SER A 265 -13.44 -23.45 -28.04
N PRO A 266 -13.31 -23.88 -29.31
CA PRO A 266 -14.45 -23.91 -30.23
C PRO A 266 -15.64 -24.73 -29.70
N ASP A 267 -15.37 -25.85 -29.01
CA ASP A 267 -16.40 -26.71 -28.42
C ASP A 267 -17.11 -26.03 -27.25
N GLU A 268 -16.34 -25.38 -26.36
CA GLU A 268 -16.87 -24.59 -25.24
C GLU A 268 -17.73 -23.43 -25.77
N TYR A 269 -17.26 -22.71 -26.78
CA TYR A 269 -17.99 -21.60 -27.40
C TYR A 269 -19.27 -22.08 -28.07
N SER A 270 -19.23 -23.21 -28.78
CA SER A 270 -20.41 -23.80 -29.42
C SER A 270 -21.50 -24.14 -28.40
N LYS A 271 -21.12 -24.75 -27.26
CA LYS A 271 -22.03 -25.03 -26.15
C LYS A 271 -22.63 -23.75 -25.55
N ILE A 272 -21.80 -22.75 -25.25
CA ILE A 272 -22.24 -21.45 -24.73
C ILE A 272 -23.24 -20.80 -25.69
N LYS A 273 -22.94 -20.80 -26.99
CA LYS A 273 -23.81 -20.21 -28.01
C LYS A 273 -25.14 -20.95 -28.15
N LYS A 274 -25.11 -22.28 -28.08
CA LYS A 274 -26.32 -23.12 -28.13
C LYS A 274 -27.27 -22.82 -26.97
N ASP A 275 -26.72 -22.59 -25.78
CA ASP A 275 -27.49 -22.36 -24.56
C ASP A 275 -27.68 -20.88 -24.20
N ALA A 276 -27.35 -19.94 -25.09
CA ALA A 276 -27.27 -18.51 -24.78
C ALA A 276 -28.53 -17.94 -24.10
N SER A 277 -29.73 -18.34 -24.54
CA SER A 277 -31.00 -17.90 -23.96
C SER A 277 -31.22 -18.36 -22.52
N ARG A 278 -30.57 -19.44 -22.08
CA ARG A 278 -30.71 -20.00 -20.72
C ARG A 278 -29.90 -19.24 -19.68
N TYR A 279 -28.97 -18.38 -20.10
CA TYR A 279 -28.17 -17.53 -19.23
C TYR A 279 -28.79 -16.16 -18.94
N GLU A 280 -29.85 -15.82 -19.67
CA GLU A 280 -30.46 -14.48 -19.69
C GLU A 280 -30.88 -14.00 -18.30
N ASP A 281 -31.42 -14.88 -17.46
CA ASP A 281 -31.88 -14.53 -16.11
C ASP A 281 -30.78 -14.61 -15.04
N VAL A 282 -29.55 -15.03 -15.39
CA VAL A 282 -28.51 -15.36 -14.42
C VAL A 282 -27.37 -14.34 -14.38
N ILE A 283 -26.98 -13.77 -15.52
CA ILE A 283 -25.75 -12.96 -15.64
C ILE A 283 -26.02 -11.52 -16.14
N LYS A 284 -27.23 -11.20 -16.60
CA LYS A 284 -27.54 -9.93 -17.29
C LYS A 284 -27.47 -8.66 -16.46
N GLU A 285 -27.62 -8.73 -15.13
CA GLU A 285 -27.57 -7.53 -14.28
C GLU A 285 -26.15 -6.97 -14.07
N ILE A 286 -25.14 -7.69 -14.54
CA ILE A 286 -23.73 -7.34 -14.33
C ILE A 286 -23.14 -6.81 -15.64
N ASP A 287 -22.44 -5.68 -15.59
CA ASP A 287 -21.67 -5.17 -16.73
C ASP A 287 -20.43 -6.06 -16.97
N THR A 288 -20.65 -7.17 -17.65
CA THR A 288 -19.62 -8.18 -17.95
C THR A 288 -18.50 -7.60 -18.79
N TRP A 289 -18.77 -6.59 -19.61
CA TRP A 289 -17.76 -5.93 -20.42
C TRP A 289 -16.82 -5.09 -19.57
N LEU A 290 -17.34 -4.34 -18.59
CA LEU A 290 -16.52 -3.59 -17.64
C LEU A 290 -15.66 -4.53 -16.79
N VAL A 291 -16.24 -5.61 -16.26
CA VAL A 291 -15.49 -6.63 -15.51
C VAL A 291 -14.38 -7.24 -16.35
N TYR A 292 -14.68 -7.61 -17.60
CA TYR A 292 -13.68 -8.15 -18.53
C TYR A 292 -12.53 -7.17 -18.78
N ARG A 293 -12.82 -5.89 -19.03
CA ARG A 293 -11.79 -4.87 -19.25
C ARG A 293 -10.88 -4.70 -18.03
N ASP A 294 -11.47 -4.65 -16.84
CA ASP A 294 -10.72 -4.51 -15.59
C ASP A 294 -9.82 -5.73 -15.34
N VAL A 295 -10.37 -6.94 -15.47
CA VAL A 295 -9.63 -8.20 -15.27
C VAL A 295 -8.49 -8.35 -16.27
N VAL A 296 -8.72 -8.03 -17.54
CA VAL A 296 -7.65 -8.05 -18.56
C VAL A 296 -6.57 -7.03 -18.22
N PHE A 297 -6.95 -5.80 -17.90
CA PHE A 297 -6.00 -4.75 -17.53
C PHE A 297 -5.14 -5.15 -16.32
N LEU A 298 -5.78 -5.63 -15.25
CA LEU A 298 -5.11 -6.07 -14.03
C LEU A 298 -4.19 -7.27 -14.30
N SER A 299 -4.64 -8.26 -15.06
CA SER A 299 -3.83 -9.45 -15.37
C SER A 299 -2.60 -9.12 -16.23
N GLU A 300 -2.75 -8.25 -17.23
CA GLU A 300 -1.62 -7.78 -18.04
C GLU A 300 -0.63 -6.96 -17.21
N LYS A 301 -1.13 -6.08 -16.34
CA LYS A 301 -0.32 -5.31 -15.40
C LYS A 301 0.46 -6.24 -14.48
N LYS A 302 -0.21 -7.23 -13.86
CA LYS A 302 0.39 -8.24 -13.00
C LYS A 302 1.54 -8.96 -13.71
N SER A 303 1.31 -9.46 -14.92
CA SER A 303 2.34 -10.16 -15.70
C SER A 303 3.57 -9.29 -15.97
N LYS A 304 3.36 -8.04 -16.39
CA LYS A 304 4.45 -7.09 -16.63
C LYS A 304 5.23 -6.75 -15.36
N THR A 305 4.53 -6.55 -14.24
CA THR A 305 5.15 -6.26 -12.94
C THR A 305 5.91 -7.48 -12.41
N MET A 306 5.37 -8.69 -12.57
CA MET A 306 6.03 -9.93 -12.17
C MET A 306 7.34 -10.15 -12.91
N MET A 307 7.39 -9.86 -14.22
CA MET A 307 8.64 -9.91 -14.98
C MET A 307 9.70 -8.98 -14.40
N LYS A 308 9.33 -7.72 -14.10
CA LYS A 308 10.25 -6.75 -13.47
C LYS A 308 10.71 -7.21 -12.09
N PHE A 309 9.80 -7.76 -11.30
CA PHE A 309 10.10 -8.27 -9.98
C PHE A 309 11.14 -9.39 -10.03
N HIS A 310 10.98 -10.35 -10.93
CA HIS A 310 11.98 -11.42 -11.12
C HIS A 310 13.33 -10.93 -11.66
N CYS A 311 13.37 -9.82 -12.43
CA CYS A 311 14.64 -9.22 -12.81
C CYS A 311 15.35 -8.62 -11.60
N LEU A 312 14.63 -7.85 -10.77
CA LEU A 312 15.19 -7.24 -9.56
C LEU A 312 15.71 -8.29 -8.57
N ILE A 313 15.00 -9.40 -8.40
CA ILE A 313 15.44 -10.49 -7.54
C ILE A 313 16.75 -11.09 -8.07
N ARG A 314 16.83 -11.36 -9.39
CA ARG A 314 18.06 -11.90 -10.00
C ARG A 314 19.25 -10.96 -9.85
N GLU A 315 19.05 -9.67 -10.04
CA GLU A 315 20.10 -8.65 -9.85
C GLU A 315 20.57 -8.59 -8.39
N ALA A 316 19.67 -8.74 -7.43
CA ALA A 316 20.03 -8.75 -6.00
C ALA A 316 20.72 -10.05 -5.54
N SER A 317 20.61 -11.14 -6.31
CA SER A 317 21.30 -12.42 -6.06
C SER A 317 22.68 -12.53 -6.73
N SER A 318 23.06 -11.56 -7.58
CA SER A 318 24.33 -11.57 -8.34
C SER A 318 25.41 -10.75 -7.65
#